data_AF-A0AAU5DG15-F1
#
_entry.id   AF-A0AAU5DG15-F1
#
_cell.length_a   1.000
_cell.length_b   1.000
_cell.length_c   1.000
_cell.angle_alpha   90.00
_cell.angle_beta   90.00
_cell.angle_gamma   90.00
#
_symmetry.space_group_name_H-M   'P 1'
#
loop_
_entity.id
_entity.type
_entity.pdbx_description
1 polymer ?
#
loop_
_entity_poly.entity_id
_entity_poly.type
_entity_poly.pdbx_seq_one_letter_code
_entity_poly.pdbx_strand_id
1 'polypeptide(L)'
;MQVIIYSVDDAEVDAVLAAFHGAAVASDYGLGRVPRQLELGFVYGAGEVAAGSARILADALMSNAPSAAFVVWQDPSYPANGAYIARVPDVGDLETECDVHGTPVISLRKVIPFFTTSRRVGWTRTEDNEAGQIREAADVLDALAVLARRLPGAARAE
;
A
#
# COMPACT_ATOMS: atom_id res chain seq x y z
N MET A 1 -1.94 11.42 7.09
CA MET A 1 -1.19 10.17 6.81
C MET A 1 -1.87 9.03 7.52
N GLN A 2 -1.89 7.85 6.90
CA GLN A 2 -2.57 6.68 7.40
C GLN A 2 -1.71 5.43 7.15
N VAL A 3 -1.93 4.40 7.98
CA VAL A 3 -1.21 3.13 7.91
C VAL A 3 -2.14 1.97 8.29
N ILE A 4 -1.99 0.86 7.58
CA ILE A 4 -2.62 -0.42 7.88
C ILE A 4 -1.52 -1.47 7.97
N ILE A 5 -1.51 -2.26 9.04
CA ILE A 5 -0.67 -3.46 9.17
C ILE A 5 -1.56 -4.68 8.94
N TYR A 6 -1.27 -5.50 7.94
CA TYR A 6 -2.05 -6.68 7.60
C TYR A 6 -1.55 -7.94 8.31
N SER A 7 -0.24 -8.05 8.49
CA SER A 7 0.41 -9.13 9.23
C SER A 7 1.73 -8.64 9.78
N VAL A 8 2.19 -9.25 10.87
CA VAL A 8 3.52 -9.08 11.46
C VAL A 8 3.75 -10.26 12.42
N ASP A 9 4.99 -10.68 12.61
CA ASP A 9 5.35 -11.67 13.63
C ASP A 9 5.16 -11.08 15.04
N ASP A 10 4.68 -11.91 15.98
CA ASP A 10 4.40 -11.50 17.36
C ASP A 10 5.61 -10.84 18.06
N ALA A 11 6.82 -11.30 17.73
CA ALA A 11 8.07 -10.77 18.29
C ALA A 11 8.37 -9.33 17.85
N GLU A 12 7.74 -8.84 16.78
CA GLU A 12 7.98 -7.53 16.18
C GLU A 12 6.83 -6.54 16.43
N VAL A 13 5.76 -6.95 17.10
CA VAL A 13 4.60 -6.09 17.42
C VAL A 13 5.02 -4.84 18.19
N ASP A 14 5.90 -4.98 19.18
CA ASP A 14 6.40 -3.85 19.95
C ASP A 14 7.22 -2.86 19.09
N ALA A 15 7.91 -3.36 18.06
CA ALA A 15 8.64 -2.51 17.12
C ALA A 15 7.69 -1.69 16.23
N VAL A 16 6.57 -2.28 15.81
CA VAL A 16 5.49 -1.56 15.10
C VAL A 16 4.90 -0.46 15.99
N LEU A 17 4.55 -0.79 17.24
CA LEU A 17 4.00 0.18 18.19
C LEU A 17 4.99 1.30 18.52
N ALA A 18 6.30 0.99 18.60
CA ALA A 18 7.35 2.00 18.76
C ALA A 18 7.45 2.92 17.53
N ALA A 19 7.32 2.38 16.32
CA ALA A 19 7.29 3.18 15.09
C ALA A 19 6.05 4.09 15.05
N PHE A 20 4.88 3.59 15.47
CA PHE A 20 3.67 4.40 15.58
C PHE A 20 3.83 5.53 16.59
N HIS A 21 4.41 5.25 17.76
CA HIS A 21 4.70 6.27 18.76
C HIS A 21 5.66 7.34 18.21
N GLY A 22 6.74 6.94 17.53
CA GLY A 22 7.69 7.86 16.93
C GLY A 22 7.09 8.77 15.85
N ALA A 23 6.10 8.26 15.11
CA ALA A 23 5.41 8.98 14.05
C ALA A 23 4.10 9.67 14.51
N ALA A 24 3.80 9.66 15.82
CA ALA A 24 2.54 10.16 16.39
C ALA A 24 1.28 9.57 15.71
N VAL A 25 1.37 8.31 15.28
CA VAL A 25 0.25 7.56 14.70
C VAL A 25 -0.68 7.10 15.83
N ALA A 26 -1.96 7.43 15.70
CA ALA A 26 -2.99 7.13 16.68
C ALA A 26 -4.17 6.39 16.04
N SER A 27 -5.08 5.91 16.90
CA SER A 27 -6.43 5.55 16.46
C SER A 27 -7.17 6.80 15.96
N ASP A 28 -8.22 6.60 15.16
CA ASP A 28 -9.16 7.67 14.78
C ASP A 28 -8.49 8.85 14.04
N TYR A 29 -7.72 8.55 13.01
CA TYR A 29 -7.12 9.56 12.11
C TYR A 29 -6.20 10.58 12.83
N GLY A 30 -5.48 10.15 13.87
CA GLY A 30 -4.56 11.04 14.60
C GLY A 30 -5.21 11.85 15.72
N LEU A 31 -6.52 11.69 15.95
CA LEU A 31 -7.25 12.36 17.04
C LEU A 31 -7.34 11.50 18.30
N GLY A 32 -7.06 10.20 18.18
CA GLY A 32 -7.06 9.25 19.27
C GLY A 32 -5.76 9.24 20.07
N ARG A 33 -5.60 8.18 20.87
CA ARG A 33 -4.32 7.91 21.55
C ARG A 33 -3.44 7.04 20.65
N VAL A 34 -2.13 7.18 20.80
CA VAL A 34 -1.18 6.20 20.26
C VAL A 34 -1.59 4.81 20.78
N PRO A 35 -1.79 3.82 19.91
CA PRO A 35 -2.30 2.52 20.31
C PRO A 35 -1.31 1.82 21.25
N ARG A 36 -1.84 1.11 22.25
CA ARG A 36 -1.05 0.23 23.14
C ARG A 36 -1.07 -1.23 22.67
N GLN A 37 -1.93 -1.54 21.72
CA GLN A 37 -2.11 -2.86 21.13
C GLN A 37 -2.28 -2.68 19.63
N LEU A 38 -1.68 -3.58 18.87
CA LEU A 38 -1.79 -3.58 17.41
C LEU A 38 -3.00 -4.43 17.00
N GLU A 39 -3.93 -3.82 16.28
CA GLU A 39 -5.05 -4.48 15.62
C GLU A 39 -4.73 -4.57 14.13
N LEU A 40 -4.60 -5.79 13.61
CA LEU A 40 -4.29 -6.02 12.21
C LEU A 40 -5.50 -5.67 11.34
N GLY A 41 -5.24 -5.08 10.17
CA GLY A 41 -6.27 -4.59 9.25
C GLY A 41 -6.93 -3.27 9.69
N PHE A 42 -6.60 -2.76 10.89
CA PHE A 42 -7.12 -1.48 11.36
C PHE A 42 -6.41 -0.30 10.69
N VAL A 43 -7.15 0.77 10.42
CA VAL A 43 -6.62 2.01 9.84
C VAL A 43 -6.18 2.94 10.95
N TYR A 44 -4.88 3.08 11.14
CA TYR A 44 -4.30 4.08 12.02
C TYR A 44 -3.94 5.34 11.23
N GLY A 45 -3.80 6.47 11.91
CA GLY A 45 -3.44 7.71 11.23
C GLY A 45 -2.78 8.76 12.10
N ALA A 46 -2.20 9.74 11.43
CA ALA A 46 -1.64 10.96 12.00
C ALA A 46 -2.12 12.16 11.15
N GLY A 47 -2.65 13.18 11.83
CA GLY A 47 -3.05 14.45 11.22
C GLY A 47 -1.85 15.39 11.05
N GLU A 48 -1.94 16.29 10.06
CA GLU A 48 -0.98 17.39 9.85
C GLU A 48 0.51 17.00 9.87
N VAL A 49 0.89 15.95 9.15
CA VAL A 49 2.28 15.51 9.06
C VAL A 49 3.04 16.18 7.90
N ALA A 50 4.35 16.39 8.09
CA ALA A 50 5.22 16.94 7.05
C ALA A 50 5.32 16.02 5.82
N ALA A 51 5.50 16.59 4.63
CA ALA A 51 5.74 15.82 3.40
C ALA A 51 6.92 14.84 3.58
N GLY A 52 6.75 13.58 3.17
CA GLY A 52 7.75 12.52 3.32
C GLY A 52 7.64 11.70 4.61
N SER A 53 6.73 12.06 5.53
CA SER A 53 6.51 11.30 6.77
C SER A 53 6.08 9.84 6.51
N ALA A 54 5.33 9.59 5.42
CA ALA A 54 4.98 8.24 5.02
C ALA A 54 6.20 7.36 4.73
N ARG A 55 7.21 7.92 4.06
CA ARG A 55 8.46 7.22 3.75
C ARG A 55 9.27 6.94 5.00
N ILE A 56 9.36 7.91 5.92
CA ILE A 56 10.06 7.74 7.20
C ILE A 56 9.42 6.63 8.02
N LEU A 57 8.08 6.60 8.11
CA LEU A 57 7.36 5.53 8.81
C LEU A 57 7.58 4.18 8.14
N ALA A 58 7.47 4.10 6.80
CA ALA A 58 7.71 2.86 6.07
C ALA A 58 9.15 2.35 6.30
N ASP A 59 10.16 3.22 6.26
CA ASP A 59 11.56 2.86 6.54
C ASP A 59 11.75 2.32 7.96
N ALA A 60 11.08 2.91 8.94
CA ALA A 60 11.09 2.44 10.32
C ALA A 60 10.44 1.05 10.46
N LEU A 61 9.32 0.82 9.78
CA LEU A 61 8.65 -0.49 9.75
C LEU A 61 9.53 -1.54 9.07
N MET A 62 10.10 -1.24 7.89
CA MET A 62 10.97 -2.16 7.17
C MET A 62 12.24 -2.54 7.94
N SER A 63 12.76 -1.61 8.75
CA SER A 63 14.00 -1.83 9.50
C SER A 63 13.77 -2.58 10.81
N ASN A 64 12.68 -2.27 11.53
CA ASN A 64 12.46 -2.76 12.89
C ASN A 64 11.40 -3.87 12.99
N ALA A 65 10.54 -4.00 11.98
CA ALA A 65 9.53 -5.05 11.86
C ALA A 65 9.54 -5.61 10.43
N PRO A 66 10.65 -6.25 9.98
CA PRO A 66 10.80 -6.71 8.60
C PRO A 66 9.75 -7.75 8.16
N SER A 67 9.09 -8.45 9.10
CA SER A 67 7.98 -9.37 8.84
C SER A 67 6.63 -8.66 8.59
N ALA A 68 6.57 -7.34 8.75
CA ALA A 68 5.33 -6.60 8.61
C ALA A 68 4.90 -6.48 7.14
N ALA A 69 3.68 -6.92 6.83
CA ALA A 69 2.98 -6.57 5.61
C ALA A 69 2.09 -5.35 5.87
N PHE A 70 2.26 -4.28 5.10
CA PHE A 70 1.60 -3.01 5.40
C PHE A 70 1.34 -2.15 4.16
N VAL A 71 0.49 -1.15 4.37
CA VAL A 71 0.33 0.00 3.47
C VAL A 71 0.41 1.26 4.32
N VAL A 72 1.20 2.24 3.88
CA VAL A 72 1.26 3.61 4.41
C VAL A 72 0.91 4.57 3.28
N TRP A 73 0.04 5.54 3.53
CA TRP A 73 -0.18 6.63 2.60
C TRP A 73 -0.26 8.00 3.27
N GLN A 74 0.12 9.01 2.53
CA GLN A 74 0.07 10.41 2.94
C GLN A 74 -0.60 11.22 1.85
N ASP A 75 -1.60 11.99 2.24
CA ASP A 75 -2.33 12.88 1.34
C ASP A 75 -1.39 13.92 0.72
N PRO A 76 -1.66 14.36 -0.53
CA PRO A 76 -0.92 15.45 -1.15
C PRO A 76 -1.02 16.74 -0.33
N SER A 77 0.07 17.48 -0.28
CA SER A 77 0.13 18.82 0.32
C SER A 77 0.97 19.70 -0.58
N TYR A 78 0.34 20.69 -1.22
CA TYR A 78 1.01 21.55 -2.19
C TYR A 78 2.35 22.11 -1.64
N PRO A 79 3.46 22.01 -2.41
CA PRO A 79 3.56 21.55 -3.81
C PRO A 79 3.79 20.04 -3.99
N ALA A 80 3.80 19.23 -2.93
CA ALA A 80 4.07 17.81 -2.98
C ALA A 80 2.82 16.96 -3.29
N ASN A 81 2.98 15.96 -4.15
CA ASN A 81 2.00 14.90 -4.36
C ASN A 81 1.90 14.01 -3.11
N GLY A 82 0.83 13.22 -3.02
CA GLY A 82 0.69 12.23 -1.97
C GLY A 82 1.70 11.10 -2.16
N ALA A 83 1.96 10.34 -1.11
CA ALA A 83 2.85 9.19 -1.15
C ALA A 83 2.09 7.93 -0.76
N TYR A 84 2.33 6.83 -1.46
CA TYR A 84 1.80 5.50 -1.17
C TYR A 84 2.93 4.50 -1.16
N ILE A 85 3.10 3.81 -0.05
CA ILE A 85 4.14 2.80 0.16
C ILE A 85 3.48 1.54 0.70
N ALA A 86 3.63 0.44 -0.01
CA ALA A 86 3.14 -0.87 0.41
C ALA A 86 4.28 -1.88 0.42
N ARG A 87 4.21 -2.83 1.34
CA ARG A 87 5.16 -3.92 1.44
C ARG A 87 4.44 -5.22 1.79
N VAL A 88 4.88 -6.29 1.14
CA VAL A 88 4.59 -7.65 1.56
C VAL A 88 5.94 -8.39 1.61
N PRO A 89 6.40 -8.83 2.81
CA PRO A 89 7.63 -9.59 2.94
C PRO A 89 7.67 -10.77 1.97
N ASP A 90 8.86 -11.06 1.42
CA ASP A 90 9.11 -12.10 0.41
C ASP A 90 8.36 -11.96 -0.93
N VAL A 91 7.50 -10.95 -1.09
CA VAL A 91 6.78 -10.65 -2.35
C VAL A 91 7.33 -9.38 -3.01
N GLY A 92 7.47 -8.30 -2.25
CA GLY A 92 8.07 -7.05 -2.73
C GLY A 92 7.45 -5.78 -2.15
N ASP A 93 8.00 -4.65 -2.60
CA ASP A 93 7.63 -3.31 -2.17
C ASP A 93 7.05 -2.51 -3.36
N LEU A 94 6.06 -1.65 -3.10
CA LEU A 94 5.49 -0.69 -4.03
C LEU A 94 5.62 0.71 -3.45
N GLU A 95 6.24 1.63 -4.18
CA GLU A 95 6.29 3.05 -3.84
C GLU A 95 5.83 3.90 -5.03
N THR A 96 4.85 4.76 -4.79
CA THR A 96 4.26 5.60 -5.84
C THR A 96 3.60 6.84 -5.25
N GLU A 97 3.19 7.77 -6.12
CA GLU A 97 2.41 8.93 -5.71
C GLU A 97 0.94 8.51 -5.49
N CYS A 98 0.19 9.25 -4.70
CA CYS A 98 -1.25 9.02 -4.55
C CYS A 98 -2.06 10.31 -4.56
N ASP A 99 -3.36 10.16 -4.83
CA ASP A 99 -4.33 11.24 -4.70
C ASP A 99 -4.76 11.45 -3.24
N VAL A 100 -5.71 12.38 -3.02
CA VAL A 100 -6.28 12.72 -1.71
C VAL A 100 -7.05 11.58 -1.03
N HIS A 101 -7.32 10.49 -1.73
CA HIS A 101 -7.98 9.30 -1.19
C HIS A 101 -6.99 8.18 -0.88
N GLY A 102 -5.69 8.44 -1.02
CA GLY A 102 -4.67 7.39 -0.92
C GLY A 102 -4.68 6.43 -2.11
N THR A 103 -5.34 6.78 -3.22
CA THR A 103 -5.36 5.93 -4.41
C THR A 103 -4.03 6.10 -5.14
N PRO A 104 -3.27 5.00 -5.36
CA PRO A 104 -2.03 5.05 -6.13
C PRO A 104 -2.22 5.69 -7.51
N VAL A 105 -1.54 6.79 -7.77
CA VAL A 105 -1.43 7.43 -9.09
C VAL A 105 -0.34 6.72 -9.86
N ILE A 106 -0.73 5.57 -10.41
CA ILE A 106 0.20 4.72 -11.14
C ILE A 106 0.23 5.17 -12.61
N SER A 107 1.37 5.70 -13.03
CA SER A 107 1.59 5.98 -14.46
C SER A 107 1.70 4.68 -15.24
N LEU A 108 0.77 4.43 -16.17
CA LEU A 108 0.81 3.27 -17.07
C LEU A 108 2.16 3.16 -17.81
N ARG A 109 2.83 4.28 -18.09
CA ARG A 109 4.17 4.30 -18.69
C ARG A 109 5.28 3.71 -17.80
N LYS A 110 5.13 3.77 -16.48
CA LYS A 110 6.04 3.16 -15.49
C LYS A 110 5.67 1.71 -15.17
N VAL A 111 4.39 1.37 -15.34
CA VAL A 111 3.84 0.02 -15.19
C VAL A 111 4.25 -0.90 -16.33
N ILE A 112 4.21 -0.39 -17.57
CA ILE A 112 4.57 -1.15 -18.77
C ILE A 112 5.95 -1.83 -18.60
N PRO A 113 7.04 -1.13 -18.19
CA PRO A 113 8.33 -1.76 -17.87
C PRO A 113 8.26 -2.87 -16.82
N PHE A 114 7.50 -2.69 -15.74
CA PHE A 114 7.36 -3.67 -14.65
C PHE A 114 6.68 -4.97 -15.14
N PHE A 115 5.78 -4.87 -16.11
CA PHE A 115 5.14 -6.01 -16.77
C PHE A 115 5.84 -6.48 -18.06
N THR A 116 6.85 -5.76 -18.57
CA THR A 116 7.58 -6.15 -19.80
C THR A 116 8.45 -7.39 -19.64
N THR A 117 8.66 -7.89 -18.43
CA THR A 117 9.33 -9.20 -18.19
C THR A 117 8.36 -10.39 -18.20
N SER A 118 7.05 -10.18 -18.39
CA SER A 118 6.05 -11.26 -18.48
C SER A 118 4.93 -10.89 -19.47
N ARG A 119 5.17 -11.12 -20.75
CA ARG A 119 4.26 -10.79 -21.86
C ARG A 119 2.93 -11.56 -21.80
N ARG A 120 1.80 -10.85 -21.80
CA ARG A 120 0.49 -11.33 -22.29
C ARG A 120 -0.14 -10.28 -23.20
N VAL A 121 -0.80 -10.71 -24.27
CA VAL A 121 -1.20 -9.86 -25.41
C VAL A 121 -2.72 -9.60 -25.39
N GLY A 122 -3.13 -8.33 -25.56
CA GLY A 122 -4.48 -7.90 -25.95
C GLY A 122 -4.38 -6.67 -26.85
N TRP A 123 -5.19 -6.60 -27.91
CA TRP A 123 -5.19 -5.51 -28.90
C TRP A 123 -6.39 -4.58 -28.71
N THR A 124 -6.16 -3.26 -28.77
CA THR A 124 -7.19 -2.22 -28.75
C THR A 124 -7.50 -1.70 -30.17
N ARG A 125 -8.71 -1.15 -30.37
CA ARG A 125 -9.04 -0.31 -31.53
C ARG A 125 -9.54 1.06 -31.07
N THR A 126 -9.14 2.07 -31.83
CA THR A 126 -8.87 3.45 -31.40
C THR A 126 -10.07 4.41 -31.40
N GLU A 127 -11.29 3.89 -31.60
CA GLU A 127 -12.49 4.71 -31.82
C GLU A 127 -13.57 4.54 -30.72
N ASP A 128 -13.38 3.61 -29.78
CA ASP A 128 -14.33 3.29 -28.70
C ASP A 128 -14.05 4.04 -27.38
N ASN A 129 -13.43 5.23 -27.45
CA ASN A 129 -13.06 6.09 -26.30
C ASN A 129 -14.28 6.79 -25.63
N GLU A 130 -15.46 6.16 -25.57
CA GLU A 130 -16.56 6.61 -24.71
C GLU A 130 -16.68 5.67 -23.49
N ALA A 131 -16.18 6.15 -22.34
CA ALA A 131 -16.37 5.68 -20.96
C ALA A 131 -16.04 4.21 -20.58
N GLY A 132 -15.90 3.28 -21.52
CA GLY A 132 -15.81 1.83 -21.26
C GLY A 132 -14.40 1.20 -21.33
N GLN A 133 -13.36 1.95 -21.67
CA GLN A 133 -11.97 1.45 -21.76
C GLN A 133 -11.30 1.24 -20.39
N ILE A 134 -11.97 1.65 -19.31
CA ILE A 134 -11.65 1.31 -17.91
C ILE A 134 -11.80 -0.20 -17.65
N ARG A 135 -12.42 -0.96 -18.56
CA ARG A 135 -12.47 -2.44 -18.48
C ARG A 135 -11.08 -3.09 -18.53
N GLU A 136 -10.04 -2.43 -19.04
CA GLU A 136 -8.65 -2.92 -18.95
C GLU A 136 -8.07 -2.84 -17.53
N ALA A 137 -8.61 -1.96 -16.66
CA ALA A 137 -8.30 -2.02 -15.23
C ALA A 137 -8.92 -3.25 -14.55
N ALA A 138 -9.99 -3.83 -15.12
CA ALA A 138 -10.60 -5.06 -14.62
C ALA A 138 -9.68 -6.28 -14.86
N ASP A 139 -8.89 -6.31 -15.94
CA ASP A 139 -7.91 -7.36 -16.19
C ASP A 139 -6.70 -7.29 -15.22
N VAL A 140 -6.37 -6.09 -14.73
CA VAL A 140 -5.34 -5.88 -13.69
C VAL A 140 -5.81 -6.42 -12.34
N LEU A 141 -7.11 -6.26 -12.04
CA LEU A 141 -7.75 -6.82 -10.85
C LEU A 141 -7.81 -8.36 -10.91
N ASP A 142 -8.03 -8.96 -12.08
CA ASP A 142 -7.99 -10.42 -12.26
C ASP A 142 -6.57 -11.00 -12.05
N ALA A 143 -5.53 -10.25 -12.44
CA ALA A 143 -4.14 -10.65 -12.20
C ALA A 143 -3.78 -10.60 -10.70
N LEU A 144 -4.26 -9.60 -9.97
CA LEU A 144 -4.11 -9.50 -8.51
C LEU A 144 -4.87 -10.63 -7.78
N ALA A 145 -6.03 -11.04 -8.29
CA ALA A 145 -6.82 -12.16 -7.75
C ALA A 145 -6.15 -13.54 -7.95
N VAL A 146 -5.28 -13.69 -8.95
CA VAL A 146 -4.42 -14.88 -9.12
C VAL A 146 -3.26 -14.86 -8.11
N LEU A 147 -2.75 -13.67 -7.78
CA LEU A 147 -1.67 -13.51 -6.80
C LEU A 147 -2.15 -13.82 -5.38
N ALA A 148 -3.34 -13.36 -5.00
CA ALA A 148 -3.96 -13.64 -3.70
C ALA A 148 -4.17 -15.14 -3.44
N ARG A 149 -4.39 -15.94 -4.49
CA ARG A 149 -4.53 -17.41 -4.40
C ARG A 149 -3.22 -18.18 -4.17
N ARG A 150 -2.08 -17.51 -4.26
CA ARG A 150 -0.74 -18.13 -4.09
C ARG A 150 -0.08 -17.82 -2.75
N LEU A 151 -0.73 -17.03 -1.90
CA LEU A 151 -0.24 -16.71 -0.56
C LEU A 151 -0.43 -17.92 0.39
N PRO A 152 0.50 -18.18 1.33
CA PRO A 152 0.45 -19.37 2.18
C PRO A 152 -0.78 -19.34 3.11
N GLY A 153 -1.63 -20.38 3.02
CA GLY A 153 -2.93 -20.47 3.72
C GLY A 153 -4.14 -20.54 2.80
N ALA A 154 -3.99 -20.30 1.50
CA ALA A 154 -5.08 -20.51 0.53
C ALA A 154 -5.42 -22.01 0.42
N ALA A 155 -6.70 -22.37 0.65
CA ALA A 155 -7.17 -23.73 0.45
C ALA A 155 -6.82 -24.19 -0.98
N ARG A 156 -6.11 -25.31 -1.10
CA ARG A 156 -5.84 -25.94 -2.40
C ARG A 156 -7.18 -26.38 -2.97
N ALA A 157 -7.63 -25.72 -4.03
CA ALA A 157 -8.71 -26.24 -4.85
C ALA A 157 -8.20 -27.54 -5.51
N GLU A 158 -8.88 -28.64 -5.22
CA GLU A 158 -8.71 -29.94 -5.89
C GLU A 158 -8.94 -29.86 -7.40
#